data_AF-A0A1U7I1I3-F1
#
_entry.id   AF-A0A1U7I1I3-F1
#
_cell.length_a   1.000
_cell.length_b   1.000
_cell.length_c   1.000
_cell.angle_alpha   90.00
_cell.angle_beta   90.00
_cell.angle_gamma   90.00
#
_symmetry.space_group_name_H-M   'P 1'
#
loop_
_entity.id
_entity.type
_entity.pdbx_description
1 polymer ?
#
loop_
_entity_poly.entity_id
_entity_poly.type
_entity_poly.pdbx_seq_one_letter_code
_entity_poly.pdbx_strand_id
1 'polypeptide(L)'
;MSNKAERLTTLIQELRGSLSQGQFARKLGVSRPAVSMWESCQSWPEAENLQKLALLKGWNLEEIQAYLADGQLPSSDPVEQILSKVRTLPTEAVAQIAAVAVQTLVARTGSANGQSSNVA
;
A
#
# COMPACT_ATOMS: atom_id res chain seq x y z
N MET A 1 -16.50 17.94 7.43
CA MET A 1 -15.22 17.32 7.85
C MET A 1 -15.54 15.90 8.23
N SER A 2 -15.12 14.90 7.45
CA SER A 2 -15.39 13.51 7.82
C SER A 2 -14.59 13.15 9.06
N ASN A 3 -15.26 12.59 10.07
CA ASN A 3 -14.58 12.15 11.28
C ASN A 3 -13.76 10.87 11.01
N LYS A 4 -12.84 10.53 11.91
CA LYS A 4 -11.94 9.37 11.80
C LYS A 4 -12.69 8.05 11.53
N ALA A 5 -13.87 7.86 12.11
CA ALA A 5 -14.68 6.66 11.93
C ALA A 5 -15.34 6.60 10.54
N GLU A 6 -15.84 7.72 10.02
CA GLU A 6 -16.39 7.80 8.67
C GLU A 6 -15.33 7.49 7.60
N ARG A 7 -14.08 7.95 7.79
CA ARG A 7 -12.96 7.60 6.89
C ARG A 7 -12.66 6.11 6.92
N LEU A 8 -12.70 5.49 8.09
CA LEU A 8 -12.54 4.04 8.22
C LEU A 8 -13.65 3.30 7.46
N THR A 9 -14.91 3.67 7.67
CA THR A 9 -16.05 3.07 6.95
C THR A 9 -15.91 3.22 5.45
N THR A 10 -15.57 4.42 4.97
CA THR A 10 -15.35 4.70 3.54
C THR A 10 -14.24 3.83 2.97
N LEU A 11 -13.10 3.73 3.66
CA LEU A 11 -11.98 2.88 3.26
C LEU A 11 -12.37 1.39 3.20
N ILE A 12 -13.11 0.90 4.20
CA ILE A 12 -13.56 -0.50 4.23
C ILE A 12 -14.51 -0.77 3.06
N GLN A 13 -15.45 0.13 2.78
CA GLN A 13 -16.39 -0.01 1.66
C GLN A 13 -15.66 0.00 0.31
N GLU A 14 -14.66 0.87 0.15
CA GLU A 14 -13.81 0.92 -1.04
C GLU A 14 -13.04 -0.41 -1.23
N LEU A 15 -12.36 -0.88 -0.19
CA LEU A 15 -11.58 -2.14 -0.23
C LEU A 15 -12.46 -3.37 -0.47
N ARG A 16 -13.70 -3.32 0.02
CA ARG A 16 -14.68 -4.40 -0.14
C ARG A 16 -15.27 -4.43 -1.54
N GLY A 17 -15.51 -3.27 -2.16
CA GLY A 17 -16.18 -3.17 -3.45
C GLY A 17 -17.53 -3.90 -3.44
N SER A 18 -17.72 -4.84 -4.35
CA SER A 18 -18.96 -5.64 -4.47
C SER A 18 -19.05 -6.83 -3.52
N LEU A 19 -17.99 -7.17 -2.79
CA LEU A 19 -18.02 -8.31 -1.86
C LEU A 19 -19.01 -8.04 -0.73
N SER A 20 -19.71 -9.08 -0.27
CA SER A 20 -20.45 -9.00 1.00
C SER A 20 -19.49 -8.82 2.19
N GLN A 21 -19.96 -8.27 3.30
CA GLN A 21 -19.16 -8.15 4.54
C GLN A 21 -18.53 -9.50 4.96
N GLY A 22 -19.24 -10.61 4.77
CA GLY A 22 -18.74 -11.95 5.10
C GLY A 22 -17.63 -12.44 4.15
N GLN A 23 -17.74 -12.15 2.85
CA GLN A 23 -16.68 -12.46 1.89
C GLN A 23 -15.44 -11.61 2.15
N PHE A 24 -15.63 -10.32 2.42
CA PHE A 24 -14.54 -9.41 2.77
C PHE A 24 -13.84 -9.82 4.06
N ALA A 25 -14.60 -10.15 5.11
CA ALA A 25 -14.07 -10.62 6.38
C ALA A 25 -13.18 -11.87 6.19
N ARG A 26 -13.63 -12.84 5.37
CA ARG A 26 -12.82 -14.01 5.01
C ARG A 26 -11.54 -13.65 4.26
N LYS A 27 -11.62 -12.74 3.29
CA LYS A 27 -10.45 -12.24 2.53
C LYS A 27 -9.43 -11.54 3.44
N LEU A 28 -9.92 -10.77 4.41
CA LEU A 28 -9.10 -10.01 5.34
C LEU A 28 -8.58 -10.86 6.52
N GLY A 29 -9.16 -12.04 6.77
CA GLY A 29 -8.81 -12.90 7.90
C GLY A 29 -9.36 -12.41 9.24
N VAL A 30 -10.60 -11.90 9.25
CA VAL A 30 -11.30 -11.38 10.44
C VAL A 30 -12.73 -11.94 10.51
N SER A 31 -13.43 -11.67 11.61
CA SER A 31 -14.83 -12.09 11.76
C SER A 31 -15.78 -11.15 10.99
N ARG A 32 -16.89 -11.70 10.45
CA ARG A 32 -17.94 -10.87 9.81
C ARG A 32 -18.50 -9.81 10.77
N PRO A 33 -18.80 -10.11 12.06
CA PRO A 33 -19.25 -9.09 13.00
C PRO A 33 -18.28 -7.92 13.15
N ALA A 34 -16.97 -8.16 13.13
CA ALA A 34 -15.98 -7.08 13.21
C ALA A 34 -16.13 -6.08 12.06
N VAL A 35 -16.20 -6.57 10.82
CA VAL A 35 -16.45 -5.73 9.64
C VAL A 35 -17.75 -4.94 9.77
N SER A 36 -18.82 -5.59 10.23
CA SER A 36 -20.11 -4.93 10.43
C SER A 36 -20.02 -3.80 11.47
N MET A 37 -19.32 -4.01 12.58
CA MET A 37 -19.17 -3.00 13.63
C MET A 37 -18.26 -1.85 13.21
N TRP A 38 -17.28 -2.10 12.34
CA TRP A 38 -16.43 -1.04 11.79
C TRP A 38 -17.20 -0.17 10.80
N GLU A 39 -17.92 -0.78 9.85
CA GLU A 39 -18.71 -0.04 8.87
C GLU A 39 -19.86 0.76 9.52
N SER A 40 -20.38 0.32 10.67
CA SER A 40 -21.40 1.03 11.44
C SER A 40 -20.84 2.00 12.49
N CYS A 41 -19.52 2.22 12.52
CA CYS A 41 -18.83 3.08 13.48
C CYS A 41 -19.04 2.68 14.97
N GLN A 42 -19.41 1.43 15.24
CA GLN A 42 -19.65 0.93 16.59
C GLN A 42 -18.38 0.45 17.31
N SER A 43 -17.31 0.16 16.57
CA SER A 43 -16.02 -0.22 17.15
C SER A 43 -14.85 0.25 16.29
N TRP A 44 -13.68 0.31 16.91
CA TRP A 44 -12.43 0.64 16.24
C TRP A 44 -11.57 -0.62 16.04
N PRO A 45 -10.96 -0.86 14.86
CA PRO A 45 -10.06 -1.98 14.65
C PRO A 45 -8.78 -1.81 15.46
N GLU A 46 -8.32 -2.91 16.07
CA GLU A 46 -7.01 -2.96 16.71
C GLU A 46 -5.87 -2.83 15.68
N ALA A 47 -4.65 -2.57 16.18
CA ALA A 47 -3.47 -2.34 15.34
C ALA A 47 -3.21 -3.47 14.33
N GLU A 48 -3.40 -4.73 14.72
CA GLU A 48 -3.25 -5.87 13.80
C GLU A 48 -4.25 -5.81 12.62
N ASN A 49 -5.50 -5.45 12.90
CA ASN A 49 -6.53 -5.35 11.87
C ASN A 49 -6.36 -4.10 10.99
N LEU A 50 -5.85 -3.00 11.55
CA LEU A 50 -5.42 -1.84 10.76
C LEU A 50 -4.27 -2.21 9.82
N GLN A 51 -3.29 -2.99 10.29
CA GLN A 51 -2.20 -3.47 9.43
C GLN A 51 -2.72 -4.32 8.27
N LYS A 52 -3.69 -5.22 8.53
CA LYS A 52 -4.32 -6.02 7.46
C LYS A 52 -5.02 -5.15 6.41
N LEU A 53 -5.75 -4.11 6.85
CA LEU A 53 -6.40 -3.15 5.96
C LEU A 53 -5.37 -2.35 5.15
N ALA A 54 -4.30 -1.89 5.78
CA ALA A 54 -3.21 -1.17 5.14
C ALA A 54 -2.56 -2.01 4.04
N LEU A 55 -2.17 -3.25 4.36
CA LEU A 55 -1.57 -4.17 3.40
C LEU A 55 -2.49 -4.44 2.20
N LEU A 56 -3.80 -4.60 2.45
CA LEU A 56 -4.77 -4.80 1.38
C LEU A 56 -4.90 -3.57 0.46
N LYS A 57 -4.75 -2.35 1.01
CA LYS A 57 -4.72 -1.09 0.26
C LYS A 57 -3.37 -0.85 -0.44
N GLY A 58 -2.31 -1.53 0.00
CA GLY A 58 -0.94 -1.30 -0.44
C GLY A 58 -0.15 -0.29 0.40
N TRP A 59 -0.68 0.08 1.57
CA TRP A 59 -0.13 1.01 2.56
C TRP A 59 0.56 0.29 3.72
N ASN A 60 1.32 1.02 4.53
CA ASN A 60 1.83 0.60 5.83
C ASN A 60 0.95 1.13 7.00
N LEU A 61 1.28 0.74 8.24
CA LEU A 61 0.51 1.12 9.44
C LEU A 61 0.46 2.64 9.65
N GLU A 62 1.57 3.33 9.44
CA GLU A 62 1.69 4.76 9.66
C GLU A 62 0.86 5.53 8.63
N GLU A 63 0.93 5.12 7.36
CA GLU A 63 0.16 5.71 6.26
C GLU A 63 -1.36 5.58 6.48
N ILE A 64 -1.85 4.40 6.88
CA ILE A 64 -3.28 4.24 7.18
C ILE A 64 -3.68 5.05 8.42
N GLN A 65 -2.82 5.16 9.43
CA GLN A 65 -3.10 5.95 10.63
C GLN A 65 -3.18 7.46 10.32
N ALA A 66 -2.24 7.97 9.53
CA ALA A 66 -2.24 9.36 9.06
C ALA A 66 -3.48 9.68 8.21
N TYR A 67 -3.85 8.77 7.30
CA TYR A 67 -5.08 8.89 6.52
C TYR A 67 -6.33 8.93 7.40
N LEU A 68 -6.44 8.03 8.38
CA LEU A 68 -7.62 7.95 9.24
C LEU A 68 -7.73 9.18 10.15
N ALA A 69 -6.61 9.64 10.72
CA ALA A 69 -6.57 10.80 11.61
C ALA A 69 -6.93 12.09 10.84
N ASP A 70 -6.21 12.37 9.75
CA ASP A 70 -6.15 13.72 9.20
C ASP A 70 -6.61 13.78 7.73
N GLY A 71 -6.84 12.62 7.11
CA GLY A 71 -7.17 12.52 5.68
C GLY A 71 -5.96 12.59 4.76
N GLN A 72 -4.73 12.55 5.31
CA GLN A 72 -3.51 12.56 4.50
C GLN A 72 -3.41 11.26 3.71
N LEU A 73 -3.49 11.37 2.39
CA LEU A 73 -3.24 10.24 1.50
C LEU A 73 -1.72 10.04 1.39
N PRO A 74 -1.23 8.79 1.41
CA PRO A 74 0.14 8.52 1.00
C PRO A 74 0.38 8.97 -0.44
N SER A 75 1.61 9.34 -0.74
CA SER A 75 1.99 9.88 -2.05
C SER A 75 1.58 8.94 -3.19
N SER A 76 0.88 9.48 -4.20
CA SER A 76 0.55 8.74 -5.42
C SER A 76 1.75 8.58 -6.36
N ASP A 77 2.87 9.24 -6.06
CA ASP A 77 4.11 9.12 -6.83
C ASP A 77 4.70 7.70 -6.69
N PRO A 78 4.83 6.93 -7.78
CA PRO A 78 5.40 5.59 -7.75
C PRO A 78 6.80 5.53 -7.14
N VAL A 79 7.61 6.60 -7.29
CA VAL A 79 8.95 6.64 -6.72
C VAL A 79 8.88 6.69 -5.20
N GLU A 80 8.09 7.60 -4.63
CA GLU A 80 7.90 7.68 -3.18
C GLU A 80 7.34 6.39 -2.58
N GLN A 81 6.44 5.69 -3.27
CA GLN A 81 5.94 4.38 -2.80
C GLN A 81 7.03 3.30 -2.77
N ILE A 82 7.94 3.29 -3.74
CA ILE A 82 9.08 2.39 -3.75
C ILE A 82 10.01 2.73 -2.58
N LEU A 83 10.31 4.03 -2.39
CA LEU A 83 11.19 4.49 -1.33
C LEU A 83 10.62 4.18 0.07
N SER A 84 9.32 4.40 0.30
CA SER A 84 8.68 4.09 1.58
C SER A 84 8.73 2.59 1.88
N LYS A 85 8.42 1.74 0.89
CA LYS A 85 8.54 0.28 1.03
C LYS A 85 9.97 -0.14 1.34
N VAL A 86 10.96 0.33 0.58
CA VAL A 86 12.38 -0.01 0.78
C VAL A 86 12.84 0.25 2.21
N ARG A 87 12.41 1.37 2.83
CA ARG A 87 12.76 1.72 4.23
C ARG A 87 12.28 0.72 5.27
N THR A 88 11.25 -0.08 4.97
CA THR A 88 10.63 -1.02 5.92
C THR A 88 11.11 -2.47 5.75
N LEU A 89 11.91 -2.74 4.72
CA LEU A 89 12.31 -4.10 4.36
C LEU A 89 13.52 -4.58 5.18
N PRO A 90 13.67 -5.90 5.39
CA PRO A 90 14.89 -6.48 5.93
C PRO A 90 16.07 -6.25 4.98
N THR A 91 17.30 -6.21 5.53
CA THR A 91 18.53 -5.88 4.81
C THR A 91 18.72 -6.70 3.53
N GLU A 92 18.40 -7.99 3.56
CA GLU A 92 18.49 -8.89 2.40
C GLU A 92 17.62 -8.42 1.23
N ALA A 93 16.36 -8.04 1.49
CA ALA A 93 15.46 -7.56 0.46
C ALA A 93 15.89 -6.19 -0.09
N VAL A 94 16.47 -5.32 0.75
CA VAL A 94 17.04 -4.05 0.31
C VAL A 94 18.23 -4.28 -0.65
N ALA A 95 19.11 -5.24 -0.35
CA ALA A 95 20.24 -5.58 -1.21
C ALA A 95 19.79 -6.07 -2.60
N GLN A 96 18.73 -6.89 -2.65
CA GLN A 96 18.15 -7.36 -3.91
C GLN A 96 17.60 -6.21 -4.76
N ILE A 97 16.88 -5.27 -4.16
CA ILE A 97 16.38 -4.08 -4.86
C ILE A 97 17.53 -3.23 -5.40
N ALA A 98 18.59 -3.03 -4.61
CA ALA A 98 19.77 -2.29 -5.04
C ALA A 98 20.45 -2.95 -6.26
N ALA A 99 20.58 -4.28 -6.26
CA ALA A 99 21.15 -5.03 -7.39
C ALA A 99 20.34 -4.83 -8.68
N VAL A 100 19.00 -4.92 -8.62
CA VAL A 100 18.12 -4.68 -9.77
C VAL A 100 18.23 -3.24 -10.28
N ALA A 101 18.30 -2.27 -9.37
CA ALA A 101 18.45 -0.86 -9.74
C ALA A 101 19.76 -0.61 -10.51
N VAL A 102 20.89 -1.14 -10.02
CA VAL A 102 22.19 -1.05 -10.69
C VAL A 102 22.17 -1.73 -12.06
N GLN A 103 21.65 -2.95 -12.16
CA GLN A 103 21.53 -3.68 -13.44
C GLN A 103 20.71 -2.89 -14.46
N THR A 104 19.61 -2.27 -14.02
CA THR A 104 18.75 -1.45 -14.89
C THR A 104 19.50 -0.22 -15.41
N LEU A 105 20.28 0.46 -14.57
CA LEU A 105 21.09 1.60 -14.99
C LEU A 105 22.16 1.19 -16.01
N VAL A 106 22.87 0.08 -15.76
CA VAL A 106 23.88 -0.46 -16.69
C VAL A 106 23.26 -0.82 -18.04
N ALA A 107 22.09 -1.46 -18.06
CA ALA A 107 21.40 -1.80 -19.31
C ALA A 107 21.02 -0.53 -20.11
N ARG A 108 20.55 0.52 -19.43
CA ARG A 108 20.16 1.79 -20.07
C ARG A 108 21.36 2.56 -20.64
N THR A 109 22.52 2.54 -19.96
CA THR A 109 23.74 3.18 -20.48
C THR A 109 24.38 2.36 -21.61
N GLY A 110 24.32 1.03 -21.55
CA GLY A 110 24.82 0.14 -22.60
C GLY A 110 24.04 0.24 -23.92
N SER A 111 22.71 0.39 -23.87
CA SER A 111 21.88 0.54 -25.08
C SER A 111 22.04 1.89 -25.78
N ALA A 112 22.43 2.96 -25.07
CA ALA A 112 22.63 4.29 -25.65
C ALA A 112 23.91 4.39 -26.52
N ASN A 113 24.91 3.54 -26.29
CA ASN A 113 26.21 3.58 -27.00
C ASN A 113 26.25 2.77 -28.31
N GLY A 114 25.18 2.06 -28.69
CA GLY A 114 25.16 1.13 -29.83
C GLY A 114 24.57 1.66 -31.14
N GLN A 115 24.05 2.91 -31.20
CA GLN A 115 23.29 3.41 -32.35
C GLN A 115 24.01 4.47 -33.21
N SER A 116 25.28 4.81 -32.93
CA SER A 116 26.00 5.89 -33.65
C SER A 116 27.09 5.42 -34.62
N SER A 117 27.07 4.18 -35.11
CA SER A 117 28.07 3.73 -36.08
C SER A 117 27.46 2.84 -37.16
N ASN A 118 26.65 3.44 -38.05
CA ASN A 118 26.59 2.96 -39.44
C ASN A 118 26.03 4.02 -40.39
N VAL A 119 26.86 4.99 -40.79
CA VAL A 119 26.75 5.63 -42.11
C VAL A 119 28.15 6.12 -42.50
N ALA A 120 28.83 5.31 -43.30
CA ALA A 120 29.97 5.68 -44.13
C ALA A 120 29.71 5.14 -45.53
#